data_AF-A0A328TXT8-F1
#
_entry.id   AF-A0A328TXT8-F1
#
_cell.length_a   1.000
_cell.length_b   1.000
_cell.length_c   1.000
_cell.angle_alpha   90.00
_cell.angle_beta   90.00
_cell.angle_gamma   90.00
#
_symmetry.space_group_name_H-M   'P 1'
#
loop_
_entity.id
_entity.type
_entity.pdbx_description
1 polymer ?
#
loop_
_entity_poly.entity_id
_entity_poly.type
_entity_poly.pdbx_seq_one_letter_code
_entity_poly.pdbx_strand_id
1 'polypeptide(L)'
;MLFDLFADFTDFFGGRSASYQNQLKSIYDEVLDQLTDEAIKVGANAIVGISLDHDEISGKGKQMFMVTATGTAAYIPDYKGNEVKYENEVTLEKCQLEYTRLKTIHVVKHNYAQVENKWAYLTTNSVPELMEEVYKYYLSNMQYYESGMTASNTMQYFSQIPEPAVTAFFYSKLKSAEDVNVNIKFIKELKLVNYDHIDHVFATGNEQVKKTCVSILAGDKRKYYADDYWKLEKLVQTIQAEFATRSVVDADKWTCSCGKVNKVSHEYCKSCDKDQRGFKKDEGKLDDIISKLKEQCVRIWKTQNF
;
A
#
# COMPACT_ATOMS: atom_id res chain seq x y z
N MET A 1 -13.21 -14.12 25.55
CA MET A 1 -12.16 -13.36 26.28
C MET A 1 -10.83 -14.02 25.91
N LEU A 2 -10.00 -13.55 24.99
CA LEU A 2 -9.84 -12.24 24.35
C LEU A 2 -9.16 -12.54 23.00
N PHE A 3 -9.87 -12.35 21.89
CA PHE A 3 -9.35 -12.37 20.51
C PHE A 3 -10.03 -11.24 19.73
N ASP A 4 -10.06 -10.06 20.34
CA ASP A 4 -10.43 -8.80 19.69
C ASP A 4 -9.18 -7.93 19.72
N LEU A 5 -8.44 -7.89 18.60
CA LEU A 5 -7.42 -6.88 18.28
C LEU A 5 -6.93 -6.96 16.82
N PHE A 6 -7.44 -7.88 15.99
CA PHE A 6 -7.09 -8.02 14.56
C PHE A 6 -8.29 -7.94 13.59
N ALA A 7 -9.43 -7.41 14.06
CA ALA A 7 -10.61 -7.20 13.21
C ALA A 7 -10.54 -5.90 12.38
N ASP A 8 -9.77 -4.89 12.81
CA ASP A 8 -9.77 -3.57 12.15
C ASP A 8 -8.86 -3.47 10.91
N PHE A 9 -8.19 -4.55 10.53
CA PHE A 9 -7.35 -4.61 9.32
C PHE A 9 -7.76 -5.73 8.36
N THR A 10 -8.86 -6.45 8.61
CA THR A 10 -9.24 -7.61 7.80
C THR A 10 -10.26 -7.31 6.69
N ASP A 11 -10.93 -6.15 6.70
CA ASP A 11 -12.07 -5.92 5.80
C ASP A 11 -11.76 -5.11 4.52
N PHE A 12 -10.49 -4.89 4.16
CA PHE A 12 -10.16 -4.25 2.86
C PHE A 12 -8.95 -4.85 2.14
N PHE A 13 -8.75 -6.17 2.24
CA PHE A 13 -7.79 -6.89 1.38
C PHE A 13 -8.52 -7.60 0.24
N GLY A 14 -9.27 -6.82 -0.55
CA GLY A 14 -9.81 -7.23 -1.85
C GLY A 14 -8.96 -6.65 -2.97
N GLY A 15 -8.07 -7.47 -3.57
CA GLY A 15 -7.14 -6.97 -4.59
C GLY A 15 -6.39 -8.03 -5.37
N ARG A 16 -7.12 -9.03 -5.91
CA ARG A 16 -6.85 -9.79 -7.14
C ARG A 16 -5.39 -10.18 -7.43
N SER A 17 -4.96 -11.34 -6.93
CA SER A 17 -4.19 -12.33 -7.72
C SER A 17 -3.84 -13.55 -6.87
N ALA A 18 -3.31 -13.39 -5.65
CA ALA A 18 -2.90 -14.53 -4.84
C ALA A 18 -4.06 -15.21 -4.09
N SER A 19 -4.91 -14.45 -3.39
CA SER A 19 -6.01 -15.04 -2.59
C SER A 19 -7.09 -15.71 -3.46
N TYR A 20 -7.46 -15.07 -4.58
CA TYR A 20 -8.42 -15.61 -5.53
C TYR A 20 -7.94 -16.91 -6.19
N GLN A 21 -6.68 -16.93 -6.66
CA GLN A 21 -6.09 -18.14 -7.24
C GLN A 21 -5.96 -19.24 -6.19
N ASN A 22 -5.57 -18.91 -4.95
CA ASN A 22 -5.48 -19.88 -3.86
C ASN A 22 -6.85 -20.46 -3.50
N GLN A 23 -7.91 -19.64 -3.50
CA GLN A 23 -9.27 -20.09 -3.18
C GLN A 23 -9.88 -20.91 -4.32
N LEU A 24 -9.72 -20.51 -5.58
CA LEU A 24 -10.12 -21.34 -6.73
C LEU A 24 -9.35 -22.66 -6.76
N LYS A 25 -8.05 -22.62 -6.47
CA LYS A 25 -7.23 -23.82 -6.37
C LYS A 25 -7.77 -24.77 -5.30
N SER A 26 -8.09 -24.24 -4.11
CA SER A 26 -8.73 -25.01 -3.04
C SER A 26 -10.04 -25.67 -3.48
N ILE A 27 -10.87 -24.99 -4.27
CA ILE A 27 -12.14 -25.54 -4.78
C ILE A 27 -11.87 -26.61 -5.85
N TYR A 28 -10.87 -26.41 -6.71
CA TYR A 28 -10.48 -27.41 -7.71
C TYR A 28 -9.97 -28.69 -7.07
N ASP A 29 -9.12 -28.56 -6.05
CA ASP A 29 -8.60 -29.70 -5.29
C ASP A 29 -9.76 -30.48 -4.65
N GLU A 30 -10.72 -29.78 -4.00
CA GLU A 30 -11.88 -30.42 -3.37
C GLU A 30 -12.81 -31.15 -4.35
N VAL A 31 -13.06 -30.58 -5.54
CA VAL A 31 -13.91 -31.22 -6.55
C VAL A 31 -13.21 -32.43 -7.19
N LEU A 32 -11.89 -32.38 -7.38
CA LEU A 32 -11.11 -33.51 -7.88
C LEU A 32 -11.04 -34.65 -6.87
N ASP A 33 -10.95 -34.35 -5.57
CA ASP A 33 -11.04 -35.34 -4.51
C ASP A 33 -12.40 -36.05 -4.53
N GLN A 34 -13.50 -35.30 -4.65
CA GLN A 34 -14.84 -35.89 -4.76
C GLN A 34 -15.02 -36.75 -6.01
N LEU A 35 -14.50 -36.29 -7.17
CA LEU A 35 -14.54 -37.05 -8.41
C LEU A 35 -13.73 -38.37 -8.29
N THR A 36 -12.61 -38.31 -7.55
CA THR A 36 -11.76 -39.47 -7.25
C THR A 36 -12.48 -40.45 -6.35
N ASP A 37 -13.14 -39.99 -5.29
CA ASP A 37 -13.93 -40.82 -4.38
C ASP A 37 -15.07 -41.55 -5.13
N GLU A 38 -15.78 -40.88 -6.04
CA GLU A 38 -16.82 -41.51 -6.85
C GLU A 38 -16.25 -42.57 -7.81
N ALA A 39 -15.08 -42.32 -8.43
CA ALA A 39 -14.42 -43.31 -9.27
C ALA A 39 -13.96 -44.54 -8.48
N ILE A 40 -13.46 -44.35 -7.26
CA ILE A 40 -13.07 -45.44 -6.36
C ILE A 40 -14.28 -46.29 -5.97
N LYS A 41 -15.43 -45.67 -5.67
CA LYS A 41 -16.67 -46.38 -5.31
C LYS A 41 -17.15 -47.33 -6.41
N VAL A 42 -16.90 -47.01 -7.69
CA VAL A 42 -17.24 -47.87 -8.83
C VAL A 42 -16.13 -48.86 -9.21
N GLY A 43 -15.06 -48.94 -8.42
CA GLY A 43 -13.95 -49.89 -8.61
C GLY A 43 -12.97 -49.51 -9.71
N ALA A 44 -12.95 -48.24 -10.14
CA ALA A 44 -11.97 -47.75 -11.10
C ALA A 44 -10.60 -47.53 -10.43
N ASN A 45 -9.53 -47.61 -11.23
CA ASN A 45 -8.17 -47.28 -10.80
C ASN A 45 -7.57 -46.08 -11.57
N ALA A 46 -8.35 -45.48 -12.47
CA ALA A 46 -7.99 -44.29 -13.22
C ALA A 46 -9.24 -43.50 -13.62
N ILE A 47 -9.08 -42.20 -13.84
CA ILE A 47 -10.09 -41.33 -14.44
C ILE A 47 -9.49 -40.74 -15.71
N VAL A 48 -10.15 -40.94 -16.84
CA VAL A 48 -9.67 -40.46 -18.15
C VAL A 48 -10.59 -39.37 -18.69
N GLY A 49 -9.99 -38.41 -19.40
CA GLY A 49 -10.70 -37.31 -20.02
C GLY A 49 -11.35 -36.37 -19.02
N ILE A 50 -10.61 -35.95 -17.98
CA ILE A 50 -11.12 -34.99 -16.99
C ILE A 50 -11.35 -33.63 -17.65
N SER A 51 -12.53 -33.06 -17.46
CA SER A 51 -12.88 -31.68 -17.81
C SER A 51 -13.31 -30.92 -16.55
N LEU A 52 -12.82 -29.70 -16.39
CA LEU A 52 -13.15 -28.81 -15.29
C LEU A 52 -13.77 -27.54 -15.86
N ASP A 53 -15.02 -27.29 -15.52
CA ASP A 53 -15.78 -26.14 -15.96
C ASP A 53 -16.07 -25.23 -14.76
N HIS A 54 -15.95 -23.92 -14.95
CA HIS A 54 -16.21 -22.93 -13.91
C HIS A 54 -17.24 -21.90 -14.37
N ASP A 55 -18.29 -21.72 -13.58
CA ASP A 55 -19.35 -20.75 -13.87
C ASP A 55 -19.43 -19.71 -12.75
N GLU A 56 -19.54 -18.44 -13.14
CA GLU A 56 -19.80 -17.35 -12.20
C GLU A 56 -21.32 -17.17 -12.03
N ILE A 57 -21.83 -17.53 -10.85
CA ILE A 57 -23.23 -17.31 -10.50
C ILE A 57 -23.33 -15.94 -9.82
N SER A 58 -23.86 -14.95 -10.55
CA SER A 58 -24.05 -13.59 -10.03
C SER A 58 -25.39 -13.45 -9.31
N GLY A 59 -25.36 -13.05 -8.04
CA GLY A 59 -26.57 -12.78 -7.25
C GLY A 59 -26.30 -11.83 -6.08
N LYS A 60 -27.07 -10.72 -6.00
CA LYS A 60 -27.10 -9.79 -4.85
C LYS A 60 -25.70 -9.32 -4.35
N GLY A 61 -24.80 -8.98 -5.27
CA GLY A 61 -23.50 -8.40 -4.93
C GLY A 61 -22.47 -9.37 -4.34
N LYS A 62 -22.72 -10.69 -4.40
CA LYS A 62 -21.74 -11.73 -4.09
C LYS A 62 -21.39 -12.50 -5.36
N GLN A 63 -20.09 -12.65 -5.64
CA GLN A 63 -19.60 -13.54 -6.69
C GLN A 63 -19.49 -14.95 -6.09
N MET A 64 -20.29 -15.90 -6.56
CA MET A 64 -20.17 -17.32 -6.21
C MET A 64 -19.65 -18.08 -7.42
N PHE A 65 -18.69 -18.96 -7.21
CA PHE A 65 -18.14 -19.84 -8.23
C PHE A 65 -18.74 -21.21 -8.09
N MET A 66 -19.30 -21.74 -9.18
CA MET A 66 -19.62 -23.15 -9.30
C MET A 66 -18.53 -23.80 -10.13
N VAL A 67 -17.92 -24.85 -9.58
CA VAL A 67 -16.93 -25.64 -10.30
C VAL A 67 -17.51 -27.03 -10.50
N THR A 68 -17.52 -27.49 -11.74
CA THR A 68 -17.98 -28.83 -12.09
C THR A 68 -16.80 -29.60 -12.69
N ALA A 69 -16.51 -30.77 -12.13
CA ALA A 69 -15.58 -31.72 -12.74
C ALA A 69 -16.34 -32.90 -13.34
N THR A 70 -15.93 -33.32 -14.52
CA THR A 70 -16.44 -34.52 -15.19
C THR A 70 -15.28 -35.36 -15.68
N GLY A 71 -15.46 -36.68 -15.72
CA GLY A 71 -14.44 -37.62 -16.20
C GLY A 71 -15.02 -39.03 -16.36
N THR A 72 -14.28 -39.90 -17.05
CA THR A 72 -14.68 -41.30 -17.23
C THR A 72 -13.88 -42.20 -16.32
N ALA A 73 -14.55 -42.89 -15.39
CA ALA A 73 -13.92 -43.87 -14.52
C ALA A 73 -13.53 -45.12 -15.34
N ALA A 74 -12.27 -45.54 -15.25
CA ALA A 74 -11.70 -46.65 -16.01
C ALA A 74 -10.86 -47.59 -15.13
N TYR A 75 -10.81 -48.85 -15.52
CA TYR A 75 -9.92 -49.84 -14.92
C TYR A 75 -8.84 -50.25 -15.92
N ILE A 76 -7.58 -49.96 -15.59
CA ILE A 76 -6.40 -50.25 -16.39
C ILE A 76 -5.70 -51.49 -15.80
N PRO A 77 -5.71 -52.65 -16.48
CA PRO A 77 -4.95 -53.83 -16.06
C PRO A 77 -3.44 -53.54 -16.10
N ASP A 78 -2.69 -54.16 -15.19
CA ASP A 78 -1.22 -54.03 -15.07
C ASP A 78 -0.68 -52.62 -14.75
N TYR A 79 -1.53 -51.73 -14.23
CA TYR A 79 -1.08 -50.45 -13.68
C TYR A 79 -0.23 -50.68 -12.43
N LYS A 80 1.09 -50.76 -12.62
CA LYS A 80 2.05 -50.61 -11.53
C LYS A 80 2.04 -49.14 -11.16
N GLY A 81 1.37 -48.81 -10.05
CA GLY A 81 1.19 -47.45 -9.56
C GLY A 81 2.45 -46.61 -9.80
N ASN A 82 2.27 -45.46 -10.43
CA ASN A 82 3.33 -44.45 -10.37
C ASN A 82 3.64 -44.19 -8.90
N GLU A 83 4.92 -43.99 -8.57
CA GLU A 83 5.35 -43.46 -7.28
C GLU A 83 4.34 -42.43 -6.78
N VAL A 84 3.84 -42.62 -5.57
CA VAL A 84 2.87 -41.73 -4.93
C VAL A 84 3.44 -40.32 -5.02
N LYS A 85 2.90 -39.50 -5.93
CA LYS A 85 3.18 -38.07 -5.92
C LYS A 85 2.35 -37.50 -4.78
N TYR A 86 3.00 -37.23 -3.66
CA TYR A 86 2.39 -36.46 -2.58
C TYR A 86 2.03 -35.08 -3.14
N GLU A 87 0.77 -34.83 -3.48
CA GLU A 87 0.30 -33.52 -3.98
C GLU A 87 0.55 -32.39 -2.95
N ASN A 88 0.80 -32.76 -1.69
CA ASN A 88 1.20 -31.88 -0.60
C ASN A 88 2.65 -32.10 -0.14
N GLU A 89 3.56 -32.43 -1.06
CA GLU A 89 4.99 -32.52 -0.72
C GLU A 89 5.56 -31.14 -0.34
N VAL A 90 5.82 -30.96 0.95
CA VAL A 90 6.58 -29.82 1.46
C VAL A 90 8.05 -30.23 1.50
N THR A 91 8.84 -29.67 0.59
CA THR A 91 10.28 -29.90 0.58
C THR A 91 10.91 -29.37 1.87
N LEU A 92 12.02 -29.98 2.32
CA LEU A 92 12.78 -29.50 3.47
C LEU A 92 13.16 -28.02 3.32
N GLU A 93 13.50 -27.59 2.09
CA GLU A 93 13.82 -26.21 1.76
C GLU A 93 12.64 -25.25 2.04
N LYS A 94 11.41 -25.62 1.65
CA LYS A 94 10.20 -24.83 1.95
C LYS A 94 9.94 -24.74 3.45
N CYS A 95 10.07 -25.85 4.17
CA CYS A 95 9.96 -25.87 5.63
C CYS A 95 11.01 -24.97 6.31
N GLN A 96 12.25 -25.01 5.84
CA GLN A 96 13.35 -24.20 6.38
C GLN A 96 13.16 -22.71 6.10
N LEU A 97 12.66 -22.35 4.90
CA LEU A 97 12.34 -20.97 4.55
C LEU A 97 11.26 -20.42 5.48
N GLU A 98 10.18 -21.17 5.68
CA GLU A 98 9.07 -20.74 6.54
C GLU A 98 9.48 -20.70 8.01
N TYR A 99 10.25 -21.68 8.50
CA TYR A 99 10.83 -21.63 9.84
C TYR A 99 11.70 -20.38 10.04
N THR A 100 12.53 -20.03 9.05
CA THR A 100 13.37 -18.83 9.11
C THR A 100 12.53 -17.56 9.16
N ARG A 101 11.44 -17.51 8.38
CA ARG A 101 10.48 -16.40 8.39
C ARG A 101 9.83 -16.24 9.75
N LEU A 102 9.22 -17.30 10.28
CA LEU A 102 8.54 -17.29 11.58
C LEU A 102 9.48 -16.96 12.73
N LYS A 103 10.70 -17.53 12.72
CA LYS A 103 11.74 -17.23 13.71
C LYS A 103 12.16 -15.76 13.65
N THR A 104 12.32 -15.20 12.45
CA THR A 104 12.68 -13.79 12.29
C THR A 104 11.57 -12.88 12.79
N ILE A 105 10.31 -13.18 12.44
CA ILE A 105 9.14 -12.45 12.95
C ILE A 105 9.14 -12.49 14.47
N HIS A 106 9.24 -13.67 15.07
CA HIS A 106 9.25 -13.83 16.51
C HIS A 106 10.34 -12.98 17.19
N VAL A 107 11.59 -13.08 16.71
CA VAL A 107 12.73 -12.37 17.31
C VAL A 107 12.57 -10.85 17.19
N VAL A 108 12.17 -10.34 16.02
CA VAL A 108 12.05 -8.90 15.77
C VAL A 108 10.84 -8.30 16.50
N LYS A 109 9.71 -9.02 16.57
CA LYS A 109 8.54 -8.55 17.33
C LYS A 109 8.80 -8.42 18.82
N HIS A 110 9.60 -9.31 19.39
CA HIS A 110 9.98 -9.22 20.82
C HIS A 110 10.99 -8.10 21.08
N ASN A 111 11.87 -7.82 20.11
CA ASN A 111 12.88 -6.77 20.24
C ASN A 111 13.19 -6.18 18.85
N TYR A 112 12.64 -5.00 18.57
CA TYR A 112 12.83 -4.33 17.28
C TYR A 112 14.30 -3.93 17.03
N ALA A 113 15.18 -3.87 18.05
CA ALA A 113 16.61 -3.65 17.84
C ALA A 113 17.28 -4.81 17.06
N GLN A 114 16.64 -5.98 17.01
CA GLN A 114 17.12 -7.12 16.24
C GLN A 114 17.01 -6.92 14.72
N VAL A 115 16.31 -5.89 14.25
CA VAL A 115 16.27 -5.50 12.83
C VAL A 115 17.69 -5.34 12.27
N GLU A 116 18.61 -4.77 13.06
CA GLU A 116 20.00 -4.52 12.63
C GLU A 116 20.70 -5.79 12.14
N ASN A 117 20.50 -6.90 12.86
CA ASN A 117 21.12 -8.19 12.55
C ASN A 117 20.33 -8.99 11.49
N LYS A 118 19.22 -8.44 10.98
CA LYS A 118 18.29 -9.12 10.06
C LYS A 118 18.14 -8.42 8.73
N TRP A 119 18.87 -7.33 8.47
CA TRP A 119 18.78 -6.59 7.22
C TRP A 119 18.93 -7.48 5.98
N ALA A 120 19.94 -8.35 5.93
CA ALA A 120 20.15 -9.23 4.77
C ALA A 120 18.92 -10.11 4.44
N TYR A 121 18.17 -10.54 5.46
CA TYR A 121 16.94 -11.32 5.27
C TYR A 121 15.76 -10.41 4.91
N LEU A 122 15.60 -9.30 5.63
CA LEU A 122 14.48 -8.36 5.46
C LEU A 122 14.50 -7.63 4.11
N THR A 123 15.68 -7.32 3.57
CA THR A 123 15.79 -6.61 2.29
C THR A 123 15.65 -7.53 1.06
N THR A 124 15.66 -8.86 1.28
CA THR A 124 15.54 -9.87 0.22
C THR A 124 14.23 -10.65 0.28
N ASN A 125 13.54 -10.63 1.43
CA ASN A 125 12.28 -11.34 1.64
C ASN A 125 11.20 -10.35 2.09
N SER A 126 10.04 -10.41 1.44
CA SER A 126 8.89 -9.59 1.82
C SER A 126 8.28 -10.12 3.11
N VAL A 127 8.36 -9.36 4.20
CA VAL A 127 7.80 -9.71 5.53
C VAL A 127 6.94 -8.56 6.07
N PRO A 128 5.72 -8.35 5.56
CA PRO A 128 4.88 -7.21 5.94
C PRO A 128 4.57 -7.12 7.44
N GLU A 129 4.60 -8.24 8.16
CA GLU A 129 4.30 -8.32 9.59
C GLU A 129 5.28 -7.53 10.48
N LEU A 130 6.43 -7.13 9.93
CA LEU A 130 7.49 -6.42 10.63
C LEU A 130 7.58 -4.93 10.28
N MET A 131 6.62 -4.38 9.53
CA MET A 131 6.64 -2.97 9.11
C MET A 131 6.73 -2.01 10.31
N GLU A 132 5.99 -2.28 11.38
CA GLU A 132 5.96 -1.43 12.56
C GLU A 132 7.29 -1.46 13.32
N GLU A 133 7.90 -2.62 13.45
CA GLU A 133 9.17 -2.84 14.14
C GLU A 133 10.33 -2.23 13.35
N VAL A 134 10.36 -2.41 12.03
CA VAL A 134 11.36 -1.78 11.15
C VAL A 134 11.22 -0.26 11.19
N TYR A 135 9.99 0.26 11.17
CA TYR A 135 9.73 1.69 11.29
C TYR A 135 10.17 2.26 12.64
N LYS A 136 9.83 1.60 13.75
CA LYS A 136 10.29 1.99 15.10
C LYS A 136 11.81 1.98 15.21
N TYR A 137 12.45 0.95 14.65
CA TYR A 137 13.91 0.86 14.60
C TYR A 137 14.51 2.05 13.81
N TYR A 138 13.92 2.42 12.68
CA TYR A 138 14.36 3.58 11.90
C TYR A 138 14.23 4.87 12.72
N LEU A 139 13.08 5.11 13.35
CA LEU A 139 12.82 6.32 14.15
C LEU A 139 13.78 6.43 15.35
N SER A 140 14.00 5.34 16.09
CA SER A 140 14.88 5.35 17.27
C SER A 140 16.34 5.66 16.95
N ASN A 141 16.71 5.53 15.68
CA ASN A 141 18.08 5.65 15.19
C ASN A 141 18.30 6.93 14.37
N MET A 142 17.25 7.72 14.13
CA MET A 142 17.29 8.86 13.21
C MET A 142 18.34 9.93 13.52
N GLN A 143 18.66 10.15 14.81
CA GLN A 143 19.67 11.12 15.23
C GLN A 143 21.09 10.81 14.76
N TYR A 144 21.36 9.58 14.32
CA TYR A 144 22.69 9.13 13.94
C TYR A 144 22.96 9.16 12.42
N TYR A 145 21.98 9.54 11.56
CA TYR A 145 22.09 9.27 10.12
C TYR A 145 21.53 10.36 9.18
N GLU A 146 22.44 11.04 8.46
CA GLU A 146 22.12 11.73 7.19
C GLU A 146 22.49 10.88 5.94
N SER A 147 23.20 9.75 6.09
CA SER A 147 23.62 8.88 4.98
C SER A 147 24.01 7.44 5.40
N GLY A 148 23.28 6.88 6.37
CA GLY A 148 23.58 5.56 6.94
C GLY A 148 22.99 4.36 6.17
N MET A 149 23.68 3.22 6.25
CA MET A 149 23.23 1.93 5.71
C MET A 149 21.81 1.56 6.17
N THR A 150 21.44 1.90 7.40
CA THR A 150 20.10 1.70 7.97
C THR A 150 19.00 2.37 7.18
N ALA A 151 19.19 3.62 6.73
CA ALA A 151 18.18 4.33 5.94
C ALA A 151 17.96 3.66 4.58
N SER A 152 19.06 3.31 3.91
CA SER A 152 19.03 2.56 2.65
C SER A 152 18.32 1.22 2.80
N ASN A 153 18.67 0.44 3.83
CA ASN A 153 18.06 -0.86 4.09
C ASN A 153 16.57 -0.74 4.43
N THR A 154 16.18 0.32 5.16
CA THR A 154 14.77 0.58 5.48
C THR A 154 13.97 0.87 4.21
N MET A 155 14.49 1.73 3.33
CA MET A 155 13.86 2.02 2.04
C MET A 155 13.76 0.76 1.17
N GLN A 156 14.84 -0.04 1.13
CA GLN A 156 14.85 -1.30 0.40
C GLN A 156 13.81 -2.28 0.96
N TYR A 157 13.72 -2.43 2.28
CA TYR A 157 12.71 -3.27 2.93
C TYR A 157 11.29 -2.87 2.51
N PHE A 158 10.92 -1.59 2.65
CA PHE A 158 9.59 -1.12 2.26
C PHE A 158 9.33 -1.24 0.76
N SER A 159 10.37 -1.17 -0.08
CA SER A 159 10.23 -1.37 -1.53
C SER A 159 9.82 -2.81 -1.91
N GLN A 160 10.15 -3.80 -1.08
CA GLN A 160 9.80 -5.21 -1.29
C GLN A 160 8.38 -5.58 -0.83
N ILE A 161 7.72 -4.69 -0.08
CA ILE A 161 6.37 -4.93 0.43
C ILE A 161 5.35 -4.50 -0.63
N PRO A 162 4.22 -5.23 -0.78
CA PRO A 162 3.14 -4.84 -1.68
C PRO A 162 2.73 -3.37 -1.47
N GLU A 163 2.74 -2.60 -2.55
CA GLU A 163 2.48 -1.15 -2.53
C GLU A 163 1.21 -0.74 -1.77
N PRO A 164 0.05 -1.43 -1.90
CA PRO A 164 -1.15 -1.07 -1.14
C PRO A 164 -0.95 -1.14 0.38
N ALA A 165 -0.19 -2.12 0.87
CA ALA A 165 0.07 -2.29 2.30
C ALA A 165 0.98 -1.17 2.83
N VAL A 166 2.03 -0.82 2.08
CA VAL A 166 2.97 0.26 2.46
C VAL A 166 2.29 1.62 2.40
N THR A 167 1.47 1.87 1.37
CA THR A 167 0.67 3.09 1.26
C THR A 167 -0.28 3.21 2.46
N ALA A 168 -1.08 2.18 2.76
CA ALA A 168 -1.97 2.21 3.92
C ALA A 168 -1.22 2.48 5.23
N PHE A 169 -0.06 1.82 5.41
CA PHE A 169 0.80 1.99 6.59
C PHE A 169 1.23 3.46 6.79
N PHE A 170 1.87 4.09 5.80
CA PHE A 170 2.35 5.47 5.97
C PHE A 170 1.22 6.50 6.03
N TYR A 171 0.14 6.30 5.27
CA TYR A 171 -1.00 7.22 5.30
C TYR A 171 -1.76 7.18 6.64
N SER A 172 -1.82 6.01 7.29
CA SER A 172 -2.41 5.90 8.64
C SER A 172 -1.65 6.75 9.68
N LYS A 173 -0.36 7.01 9.46
CA LYS A 173 0.53 7.77 10.35
C LYS A 173 0.60 9.26 10.03
N LEU A 174 -0.19 9.78 9.09
CA LEU A 174 -0.18 11.22 8.76
C LEU A 174 -0.92 12.09 9.79
N LYS A 175 -1.70 11.48 10.68
CA LYS A 175 -2.45 12.20 11.72
C LYS A 175 -1.60 12.52 12.96
N SER A 176 -0.50 11.80 13.22
CA SER A 176 0.38 12.08 14.36
C SER A 176 1.40 13.14 13.97
N ALA A 177 1.61 14.15 14.82
CA ALA A 177 2.52 15.27 14.52
C ALA A 177 4.01 14.91 14.65
N GLU A 178 4.35 13.90 15.45
CA GLU A 178 5.74 13.60 15.85
C GLU A 178 6.63 13.13 14.69
N ASP A 179 6.06 12.41 13.70
CA ASP A 179 6.84 11.79 12.61
C ASP A 179 6.41 12.22 11.20
N VAL A 180 5.64 13.32 11.08
CA VAL A 180 5.04 13.75 9.81
C VAL A 180 6.08 13.90 8.71
N ASN A 181 7.19 14.59 8.99
CA ASN A 181 8.23 14.86 7.98
C ASN A 181 8.89 13.57 7.48
N VAL A 182 9.07 12.59 8.37
CA VAL A 182 9.64 11.29 8.05
C VAL A 182 8.68 10.52 7.16
N ASN A 183 7.39 10.52 7.50
CA ASN A 183 6.36 9.88 6.70
C ASN A 183 6.22 10.51 5.30
N ILE A 184 6.27 11.86 5.21
CA ILE A 184 6.31 12.57 3.92
C ILE A 184 7.51 12.10 3.09
N LYS A 185 8.70 12.00 3.71
CA LYS A 185 9.92 11.53 3.05
C LYS A 185 9.75 10.11 2.49
N PHE A 186 9.29 9.17 3.31
CA PHE A 186 9.02 7.79 2.87
C PHE A 186 8.02 7.74 1.72
N ILE A 187 6.91 8.46 1.81
CA ILE A 187 5.88 8.48 0.75
C ILE A 187 6.47 8.98 -0.57
N LYS A 188 7.29 10.05 -0.54
CA LYS A 188 7.93 10.60 -1.73
C LYS A 188 8.99 9.67 -2.32
N GLU A 189 9.91 9.16 -1.50
CA GLU A 189 11.01 8.31 -1.96
C GLU A 189 10.54 6.95 -2.48
N LEU A 190 9.52 6.37 -1.83
CA LEU A 190 8.90 5.11 -2.27
C LEU A 190 7.87 5.30 -3.40
N LYS A 191 7.63 6.55 -3.82
CA LYS A 191 6.69 6.96 -4.87
C LYS A 191 5.23 6.53 -4.61
N LEU A 192 4.78 6.69 -3.37
CA LEU A 192 3.49 6.24 -2.85
C LEU A 192 2.43 7.36 -2.85
N VAL A 193 2.57 8.38 -3.68
CA VAL A 193 1.53 9.41 -3.80
C VAL A 193 0.22 8.75 -4.25
N ASN A 194 -0.85 9.00 -3.51
CA ASN A 194 -2.16 8.40 -3.75
C ASN A 194 -3.24 9.48 -3.65
N TYR A 195 -3.79 9.87 -4.79
CA TYR A 195 -4.74 10.97 -4.88
C TYR A 195 -6.05 10.70 -4.13
N ASP A 196 -6.54 9.46 -4.13
CA ASP A 196 -7.79 9.11 -3.43
C ASP A 196 -7.62 9.19 -1.90
N HIS A 197 -6.50 8.67 -1.38
CA HIS A 197 -6.17 8.82 0.04
C HIS A 197 -5.97 10.29 0.41
N ILE A 198 -5.31 11.07 -0.44
CA ILE A 198 -5.08 12.50 -0.20
C ILE A 198 -6.41 13.26 -0.18
N ASP A 199 -7.31 13.02 -1.12
CA ASP A 199 -8.65 13.65 -1.17
C ASP A 199 -9.43 13.40 0.14
N HIS A 200 -9.44 12.14 0.60
CA HIS A 200 -10.11 11.76 1.85
C HIS A 200 -9.48 12.38 3.11
N VAL A 201 -8.14 12.34 3.22
CA VAL A 201 -7.40 12.92 4.36
C VAL A 201 -7.49 14.45 4.35
N PHE A 202 -7.48 15.08 3.18
CA PHE A 202 -7.61 16.52 3.04
C PHE A 202 -8.99 17.01 3.47
N ALA A 203 -10.06 16.30 3.07
CA ALA A 203 -11.43 16.68 3.42
C ALA A 203 -11.72 16.65 4.93
N THR A 204 -11.06 15.74 5.66
CA THR A 204 -11.31 15.52 7.10
C THR A 204 -10.21 16.07 8.02
N GLY A 205 -9.08 16.49 7.45
CA GLY A 205 -7.90 16.93 8.19
C GLY A 205 -8.00 18.35 8.73
N ASN A 206 -7.22 18.63 9.79
CA ASN A 206 -6.98 19.99 10.25
C ASN A 206 -6.00 20.73 9.31
N GLU A 207 -5.77 22.03 9.54
CA GLU A 207 -4.88 22.85 8.69
C GLU A 207 -3.48 22.22 8.52
N GLN A 208 -2.91 21.63 9.57
CA GLN A 208 -1.59 20.99 9.51
C GLN A 208 -1.59 19.76 8.59
N VAL A 209 -2.59 18.88 8.76
CA VAL A 209 -2.75 17.68 7.92
C VAL A 209 -2.99 18.06 6.46
N LYS A 210 -3.77 19.12 6.20
CA LYS A 210 -3.99 19.64 4.83
C LYS A 210 -2.68 20.12 4.20
N LYS A 211 -1.81 20.81 4.94
CA LYS A 211 -0.48 21.21 4.44
C LYS A 211 0.44 20.01 4.22
N THR A 212 0.39 19.01 5.09
CA THR A 212 1.07 17.72 4.89
C THR A 212 0.63 17.07 3.57
N CYS A 213 -0.66 17.06 3.28
CA CYS A 213 -1.19 16.54 2.01
C CYS A 213 -0.63 17.31 0.79
N VAL A 214 -0.59 18.65 0.86
CA VAL A 214 0.02 19.48 -0.19
C VAL A 214 1.50 19.12 -0.38
N SER A 215 2.25 18.94 0.71
CA SER A 215 3.65 18.53 0.62
C SER A 215 3.79 17.16 -0.05
N ILE A 216 2.95 16.18 0.30
CA ILE A 216 2.96 14.83 -0.30
C ILE A 216 2.68 14.90 -1.81
N LEU A 217 1.71 15.72 -2.24
CA LEU A 217 1.35 15.85 -3.65
C LEU A 217 2.51 16.29 -4.54
N ALA A 218 3.50 17.00 -4.00
CA ALA A 218 4.71 17.38 -4.73
C ALA A 218 5.65 16.20 -5.07
N GLY A 219 5.34 14.97 -4.61
CA GLY A 219 6.04 13.74 -4.97
C GLY A 219 5.47 13.06 -6.23
N ASP A 220 6.04 11.89 -6.55
CA ASP A 220 5.63 11.08 -7.70
C ASP A 220 4.85 9.81 -7.31
N LYS A 221 4.05 9.30 -8.25
CA LYS A 221 3.48 7.95 -8.23
C LYS A 221 4.41 6.96 -8.93
N ARG A 222 4.37 5.68 -8.54
CA ARG A 222 5.03 4.59 -9.30
C ARG A 222 4.42 4.41 -10.69
N LYS A 223 3.09 4.56 -10.79
CA LYS A 223 2.31 4.44 -12.02
C LYS A 223 1.24 5.53 -12.05
N TYR A 224 0.99 6.06 -13.24
CA TYR A 224 -0.08 7.01 -13.50
C TYR A 224 -1.13 6.35 -14.39
N TYR A 225 -2.40 6.61 -14.07
CA TYR A 225 -3.57 6.09 -14.78
C TYR A 225 -4.33 7.22 -15.46
N ALA A 226 -5.21 6.92 -16.43
CA ALA A 226 -5.93 7.97 -17.16
C ALA A 226 -6.86 8.80 -16.26
N ASP A 227 -7.44 8.19 -15.22
CA ASP A 227 -8.30 8.87 -14.24
C ASP A 227 -7.52 9.80 -13.29
N ASP A 228 -6.20 9.63 -13.17
CA ASP A 228 -5.35 10.47 -12.33
C ASP A 228 -5.37 11.95 -12.76
N TYR A 229 -5.60 12.24 -14.05
CA TYR A 229 -5.78 13.61 -14.53
C TYR A 229 -6.91 14.31 -13.77
N TRP A 230 -8.10 13.71 -13.75
CA TRP A 230 -9.30 14.30 -13.13
C TRP A 230 -9.16 14.37 -11.62
N LYS A 231 -8.56 13.34 -11.00
CA LYS A 231 -8.28 13.31 -9.56
C LYS A 231 -7.34 14.44 -9.16
N LEU A 232 -6.25 14.61 -9.90
CA LEU A 232 -5.26 15.65 -9.60
C LEU A 232 -5.80 17.05 -9.89
N GLU A 233 -6.54 17.24 -11.00
CA GLU A 233 -7.19 18.51 -11.32
C GLU A 233 -8.18 18.94 -10.23
N LYS A 234 -9.03 18.03 -9.76
CA LYS A 234 -9.95 18.26 -8.63
C LYS A 234 -9.19 18.66 -7.37
N LEU A 235 -8.12 17.94 -7.03
CA LEU A 235 -7.29 18.25 -5.85
C LEU A 235 -6.66 19.63 -5.95
N VAL A 236 -6.10 20.00 -7.12
CA VAL A 236 -5.52 21.33 -7.34
C VAL A 236 -6.55 22.43 -7.11
N GLN A 237 -7.75 22.29 -7.67
CA GLN A 237 -8.84 23.25 -7.47
C GLN A 237 -9.25 23.35 -5.99
N THR A 238 -9.38 22.21 -5.31
CA THR A 238 -9.75 22.14 -3.89
C THR A 238 -8.70 22.81 -3.00
N ILE A 239 -7.41 22.56 -3.25
CA ILE A 239 -6.29 23.17 -2.52
C ILE A 239 -6.25 24.68 -2.74
N GLN A 240 -6.47 25.15 -3.97
CA GLN A 240 -6.51 26.57 -4.29
C GLN A 240 -7.66 27.29 -3.56
N ALA A 241 -8.82 26.65 -3.44
CA ALA A 241 -9.96 27.19 -2.72
C ALA A 241 -9.73 27.22 -1.21
N GLU A 242 -9.20 26.14 -0.64
CA GLU A 242 -8.93 26.02 0.80
C GLU A 242 -7.87 27.03 1.28
N PHE A 243 -6.78 27.17 0.53
CA PHE A 243 -5.67 28.06 0.85
C PHE A 243 -5.68 29.33 0.00
N ALA A 244 -6.86 29.90 -0.23
CA ALA A 244 -6.99 31.16 -0.94
C ALA A 244 -6.19 32.28 -0.23
N THR A 245 -5.60 33.19 -1.02
CA THR A 245 -4.86 34.34 -0.50
C THR A 245 -5.77 35.16 0.42
N ARG A 246 -5.31 35.42 1.65
CA ARG A 246 -6.10 36.19 2.62
C ARG A 246 -6.17 37.66 2.24
N SER A 247 -7.30 38.30 2.57
CA SER A 247 -7.70 39.62 2.10
C SER A 247 -6.62 40.69 2.25
N VAL A 248 -6.32 41.35 1.13
CA VAL A 248 -5.57 42.61 1.05
C VAL A 248 -6.37 43.68 1.83
N VAL A 249 -5.71 44.35 2.78
CA VAL A 249 -6.36 45.39 3.61
C VAL A 249 -6.43 46.71 2.85
N ASP A 250 -5.39 46.98 2.06
CA ASP A 250 -5.21 48.14 1.19
C ASP A 250 -4.09 47.81 0.18
N ALA A 251 -3.90 48.60 -0.89
CA ALA A 251 -2.99 48.27 -2.01
C ALA A 251 -1.57 47.81 -1.59
N ASP A 252 -1.08 48.29 -0.45
CA ASP A 252 0.27 48.01 0.08
C ASP A 252 0.31 47.11 1.33
N LYS A 253 -0.82 46.59 1.84
CA LYS A 253 -0.85 45.82 3.11
C LYS A 253 -1.73 44.56 3.06
N TRP A 254 -1.28 43.52 3.75
CA TRP A 254 -2.04 42.28 3.95
C TRP A 254 -2.05 41.86 5.43
N THR A 255 -3.11 41.16 5.85
CA THR A 255 -3.26 40.66 7.22
C THR A 255 -2.93 39.17 7.28
N CYS A 256 -1.98 38.81 8.14
CA CYS A 256 -1.60 37.43 8.37
C CYS A 256 -2.60 36.69 9.26
N SER A 257 -2.58 35.35 9.21
CA SER A 257 -3.39 34.47 10.07
C SER A 257 -3.19 34.70 11.56
N CYS A 258 -2.05 35.25 11.98
CA CYS A 258 -1.81 35.61 13.38
C CYS A 258 -2.35 37.00 13.77
N GLY A 259 -3.03 37.70 12.85
CA GLY A 259 -3.56 39.05 13.05
C GLY A 259 -2.58 40.18 12.76
N LYS A 260 -1.30 39.89 12.47
CA LYS A 260 -0.30 40.92 12.13
C LYS A 260 -0.53 41.46 10.73
N VAL A 261 -0.55 42.80 10.61
CA VAL A 261 -0.54 43.49 9.32
C VAL A 261 0.90 43.63 8.81
N ASN A 262 1.13 43.20 7.57
CA ASN A 262 2.42 43.26 6.89
C ASN A 262 2.31 44.10 5.61
N LYS A 263 3.44 44.60 5.10
CA LYS A 263 3.49 45.25 3.77
C LYS A 263 3.43 44.18 2.68
N VAL A 264 2.83 44.48 1.52
CA VAL A 264 2.78 43.59 0.35
C VAL A 264 4.17 43.20 -0.15
N SER A 265 5.17 44.06 0.01
CA SER A 265 6.57 43.73 -0.29
C SER A 265 7.18 42.65 0.61
N HIS A 266 6.56 42.35 1.76
CA HIS A 266 6.96 41.23 2.61
C HIS A 266 6.16 39.98 2.26
N GLU A 267 6.84 39.00 1.68
CA GLU A 267 6.28 37.70 1.30
C GLU A 267 5.82 36.88 2.52
N TYR A 268 6.58 36.96 3.63
CA TYR A 268 6.28 36.27 4.88
C TYR A 268 5.96 37.25 6.00
N CYS A 269 5.08 36.82 6.90
CA CYS A 269 4.70 37.58 8.07
C CYS A 269 5.87 37.73 9.05
N LYS A 270 6.20 38.97 9.45
CA LYS A 270 7.29 39.23 10.40
C LYS A 270 7.08 38.65 11.79
N SER A 271 5.85 38.26 12.13
CA SER A 271 5.52 37.76 13.47
C SER A 271 5.49 36.24 13.56
N CYS A 272 5.05 35.53 12.52
CA CYS A 272 4.86 34.08 12.58
C CYS A 272 5.47 33.34 11.39
N ASP A 273 6.19 34.04 10.51
CA ASP A 273 6.91 33.52 9.35
C ASP A 273 6.07 32.72 8.35
N LYS A 274 4.75 32.97 8.34
CA LYS A 274 3.80 32.39 7.38
C LYS A 274 3.54 33.37 6.24
N ASP A 275 3.37 32.86 5.03
CA ASP A 275 2.95 33.62 3.86
C ASP A 275 1.46 34.00 3.90
N GLN A 276 0.96 34.61 2.82
CA GLN A 276 -0.43 35.04 2.69
C GLN A 276 -1.46 33.89 2.64
N ARG A 277 -0.99 32.65 2.45
CA ARG A 277 -1.78 31.42 2.40
C ARG A 277 -1.57 30.55 3.63
N GLY A 278 -0.73 30.99 4.56
CA GLY A 278 -0.49 30.36 5.85
C GLY A 278 0.69 29.40 5.87
N PHE A 279 1.47 29.27 4.80
CA PHE A 279 2.62 28.37 4.70
C PHE A 279 3.89 29.01 5.24
N LYS A 280 4.67 28.26 6.01
CA LYS A 280 6.02 28.67 6.39
C LYS A 280 7.00 28.44 5.23
N LYS A 281 8.17 29.07 5.33
CA LYS A 281 9.22 28.97 4.32
C LYS A 281 9.71 27.53 4.09
N ASP A 282 9.77 26.71 5.13
CA ASP A 282 10.15 25.29 5.08
C ASP A 282 9.04 24.37 4.54
N GLU A 283 7.79 24.84 4.50
CA GLU A 283 6.65 24.13 3.89
C GLU A 283 6.57 24.34 2.37
N GLY A 284 7.38 25.25 1.82
CA GLY A 284 7.44 25.58 0.39
C GLY A 284 6.35 26.56 -0.06
N LYS A 285 6.54 27.14 -1.25
CA LYS A 285 5.57 28.07 -1.83
C LYS A 285 4.45 27.30 -2.53
N LEU A 286 3.21 27.55 -2.10
CA LEU A 286 2.05 26.85 -2.65
C LEU A 286 1.88 27.08 -4.16
N ASP A 287 2.17 28.28 -4.67
CA ASP A 287 2.06 28.58 -6.10
C ASP A 287 3.05 27.79 -6.97
N ASP A 288 4.27 27.57 -6.48
CA ASP A 288 5.25 26.72 -7.17
C ASP A 288 4.79 25.26 -7.21
N ILE A 289 4.21 24.77 -6.11
CA ILE A 289 3.65 23.42 -6.01
C ILE A 289 2.48 23.27 -6.98
N ILE A 290 1.51 24.20 -6.96
CA ILE A 290 0.36 24.18 -7.88
C ILE A 290 0.83 24.19 -9.34
N SER A 291 1.83 25.01 -9.67
CA SER A 291 2.37 25.09 -11.02
C SER A 291 2.93 23.73 -11.47
N LYS A 292 3.72 23.07 -10.62
CA LYS A 292 4.22 21.70 -10.88
C LYS A 292 3.11 20.66 -11.01
N LEU A 293 2.06 20.76 -10.18
CA LEU A 293 0.91 19.84 -10.27
C LEU A 293 0.13 20.02 -11.57
N LYS A 294 -0.03 21.27 -12.06
CA LYS A 294 -0.66 21.53 -13.36
C LYS A 294 0.18 20.98 -14.51
N GLU A 295 1.50 21.13 -14.47
CA GLU A 295 2.40 20.50 -15.44
C GLU A 295 2.28 18.97 -15.41
N GLN A 296 2.15 18.38 -14.21
CA GLN A 296 1.90 16.95 -14.03
C GLN A 296 0.57 16.52 -14.67
N CYS A 297 -0.53 17.26 -14.49
CA CYS A 297 -1.80 16.99 -15.18
C CYS A 297 -1.61 16.95 -16.70
N VAL A 298 -0.93 17.96 -17.27
CA VAL A 298 -0.69 18.04 -18.71
C VAL A 298 0.13 16.86 -19.21
N ARG A 299 1.15 16.43 -18.46
CA ARG A 299 1.95 15.24 -18.78
C ARG A 299 1.10 13.97 -18.79
N ILE A 300 0.32 13.71 -17.74
CA ILE A 300 -0.56 12.53 -17.64
C ILE A 300 -1.53 12.51 -18.83
N TRP A 301 -2.15 13.64 -19.14
CA TRP A 301 -3.10 13.74 -20.25
C TRP A 301 -2.45 13.47 -21.61
N LYS A 302 -1.27 14.05 -21.87
CA LYS A 302 -0.57 13.87 -23.15
C LYS A 302 -0.14 12.42 -23.37
N THR A 303 0.38 11.73 -22.36
CA THR A 303 0.88 10.35 -22.50
C THR A 303 -0.24 9.31 -22.72
N GLN A 304 -1.50 9.65 -22.45
CA GLN A 304 -2.64 8.74 -22.63
C GLN A 304 -3.42 8.98 -23.93
N ASN A 305 -3.22 10.14 -24.57
CA ASN A 305 -3.94 10.54 -25.79
C ASN A 305 -3.04 10.59 -27.04
N PHE A 306 -1.78 10.18 -26.91
CA PHE A 306 -0.78 10.04 -27.98
C PHE A 306 0.03 8.75 -27.75
#